data_AF-A0A2G5VE27-F1
#
_entry.id   AF-A0A2G5VE27-F1
#
_cell.length_a   1.000
_cell.length_b   1.000
_cell.length_c   1.000
_cell.angle_alpha   90.00
_cell.angle_beta   90.00
_cell.angle_gamma   90.00
#
_symmetry.space_group_name_H-M   'P 1'
#
loop_
_entity.id
_entity.type
_entity.pdbx_description
1 polymer ?
#
loop_
_entity_poly.entity_id
_entity_poly.type
_entity_poly.pdbx_seq_one_letter_code
_entity_poly.pdbx_strand_id
1 'polypeptide(L)'
;MSNPASSSASSKCKSAENTDDDRTLAEDDQIDQNSGSMDHRFERVTVTLEKVGGKKFGLGIVSVHQRILVCKVENDSLVSGVLRYGDQIMEINKKEVLNKIDCKKRLMSCLKDKGHVEILLIRPKTPDAVKMIEQEIQLSQQPSSTAQSKQ
;
A
#
# COMPACT_ATOMS: atom_id res chain seq x y z
N MET A 1 19.32 43.39 -26.54
CA MET A 1 18.61 42.46 -25.63
C MET A 1 19.66 41.69 -24.83
N SER A 2 19.79 42.08 -23.56
CA SER A 2 20.16 41.33 -22.35
C SER A 2 21.23 40.21 -22.38
N ASN A 3 22.45 40.62 -21.99
CA ASN A 3 23.42 40.04 -21.03
C ASN A 3 23.82 38.54 -21.04
N PRO A 4 25.13 38.25 -21.11
CA PRO A 4 25.74 37.04 -20.56
C PRO A 4 26.40 37.27 -19.16
N ALA A 5 26.33 36.23 -18.33
CA ALA A 5 27.21 35.84 -17.22
C ALA A 5 27.76 36.92 -16.26
N SER A 6 27.10 37.04 -15.10
CA SER A 6 27.74 37.33 -13.80
C SER A 6 27.87 36.01 -13.04
N SER A 7 28.79 35.74 -12.13
CA SER A 7 29.78 36.58 -11.47
C SER A 7 30.79 35.65 -10.77
N SER A 8 31.99 36.19 -10.65
CA SER A 8 33.17 35.67 -10.01
C SER A 8 33.11 35.66 -8.47
N ALA A 9 33.75 34.64 -7.90
CA ALA A 9 34.67 34.68 -6.75
C ALA A 9 34.21 35.29 -5.40
N SER A 10 34.12 34.41 -4.39
CA SER A 10 34.80 34.54 -3.09
C SER A 10 34.47 33.27 -2.29
N SER A 11 35.44 32.47 -1.85
CA SER A 11 36.03 32.67 -0.52
C SER A 11 37.27 31.78 -0.34
N LYS A 12 38.42 32.46 -0.21
CA LYS A 12 39.46 32.30 0.82
C LYS A 12 39.87 30.88 1.26
N CYS A 13 41.04 30.47 0.79
CA CYS A 13 41.88 29.39 1.33
C CYS A 13 42.71 29.86 2.55
N LYS A 14 42.87 28.97 3.55
CA LYS A 14 43.91 28.87 4.61
C LYS A 14 43.41 27.82 5.63
N SER A 15 44.13 26.82 6.12
CA SER A 15 45.56 26.45 6.11
C SER A 15 45.67 24.92 6.34
N ALA A 16 46.84 24.36 6.03
CA ALA A 16 47.27 23.00 6.34
C ALA A 16 47.42 22.76 7.86
N GLU A 17 47.24 21.51 8.34
CA GLU A 17 48.34 20.65 8.83
C GLU A 17 47.83 19.25 9.30
N ASN A 18 48.54 18.23 8.80
CA ASN A 18 48.66 16.80 9.11
C ASN A 18 47.99 16.19 10.36
N THR A 19 47.37 15.00 10.20
CA THR A 19 47.82 13.77 10.90
C THR A 19 47.24 12.53 10.20
N ASP A 20 48.12 11.59 9.85
CA ASP A 20 47.79 10.23 9.43
C ASP A 20 47.18 9.45 10.61
N ASP A 21 45.89 9.15 10.55
CA ASP A 21 45.24 8.16 11.41
C ASP A 21 44.43 7.19 10.55
N ASP A 22 45.08 6.07 10.26
CA ASP A 22 44.48 4.81 9.79
C ASP A 22 43.40 4.35 10.79
N ARG A 23 42.14 4.54 10.39
CA ARG A 23 40.98 3.83 10.99
C ARG A 23 40.01 3.44 9.88
N THR A 24 40.26 2.28 9.28
CA THR A 24 39.18 1.47 8.72
C THR A 24 38.28 1.00 9.85
N LEU A 25 37.15 1.68 10.05
CA LEU A 25 35.99 1.13 10.75
C LEU A 25 34.83 1.17 9.75
N ALA A 26 34.33 -0.03 9.46
CA ALA A 26 33.07 -0.27 8.78
C ALA A 26 31.91 0.34 9.58
N GLU A 27 30.69 0.24 9.02
CA GLU A 27 29.39 0.57 9.61
C GLU A 27 28.99 2.04 9.35
N ASP A 28 27.98 2.37 8.55
CA ASP A 28 26.90 1.64 7.90
C ASP A 28 26.51 2.44 6.66
N ASP A 29 26.00 1.76 5.62
CA ASP A 29 25.19 2.37 4.56
C ASP A 29 24.03 3.14 5.23
N GLN A 30 24.26 4.41 5.57
CA GLN A 30 23.19 5.37 5.78
C GLN A 30 22.60 5.65 4.42
N ILE A 31 21.77 4.70 3.97
CA ILE A 31 20.73 4.96 3.00
C ILE A 31 19.89 6.06 3.63
N ASP A 32 20.20 7.30 3.27
CA ASP A 32 19.35 8.46 3.47
C ASP A 32 18.05 8.24 2.69
N GLN A 33 17.19 7.33 3.19
CA GLN A 33 15.80 7.22 2.78
C GLN A 33 14.97 8.29 3.48
N ASN A 34 15.46 9.52 3.53
CA ASN A 34 14.61 10.67 3.72
C ASN A 34 14.00 11.08 2.38
N SER A 35 13.23 10.17 1.77
CA SER A 35 12.20 10.54 0.82
C SER A 35 11.04 11.09 1.64
N GLY A 36 11.03 12.41 1.82
CA GLY A 36 9.98 13.18 2.51
C GLY A 36 8.64 13.16 1.78
N SER A 37 8.11 11.99 1.49
CA SER A 37 6.87 11.79 0.75
C SER A 37 5.90 10.99 1.64
N MET A 38 4.62 11.41 1.70
CA MET A 38 3.54 10.94 2.59
C MET A 38 3.22 9.42 2.56
N ASP A 39 4.03 8.61 1.88
CA ASP A 39 3.68 7.33 1.28
C ASP A 39 4.50 6.12 1.76
N HIS A 40 5.52 6.26 2.61
CA HIS A 40 6.26 5.09 3.15
C HIS A 40 5.42 4.17 4.06
N ARG A 41 4.25 4.64 4.53
CA ARG A 41 3.32 3.84 5.37
C ARG A 41 2.61 2.74 4.60
N PHE A 42 2.50 2.87 3.28
CA PHE A 42 1.77 1.95 2.42
C PHE A 42 2.57 1.65 1.15
N GLU A 43 2.56 0.41 0.67
CA GLU A 43 3.12 0.05 -0.64
C GLU A 43 2.03 -0.28 -1.64
N ARG A 44 2.26 0.09 -2.90
CA ARG A 44 1.45 -0.41 -4.01
C ARG A 44 2.01 -1.75 -4.47
N VAL A 45 1.14 -2.75 -4.52
CA VAL A 45 1.48 -4.10 -4.95
C VAL A 45 0.50 -4.50 -6.05
N THR A 46 1.02 -5.01 -7.16
CA THR A 46 0.22 -5.65 -8.19
C THR A 46 0.25 -7.15 -7.94
N VAL A 47 -0.92 -7.76 -7.85
CA VAL A 47 -1.06 -9.20 -7.64
C VAL A 47 -1.91 -9.81 -8.74
N THR A 48 -1.55 -11.02 -9.15
CA THR A 48 -2.30 -11.79 -10.14
C THR A 48 -2.94 -12.98 -9.45
N LEU A 49 -4.26 -13.10 -9.60
CA LEU A 49 -5.03 -14.25 -9.16
C LEU A 49 -5.38 -15.11 -10.36
N GLU A 50 -5.11 -16.40 -10.26
CA GLU A 50 -5.44 -17.38 -11.29
C GLU A 50 -6.58 -18.29 -10.84
N LYS A 51 -7.48 -18.63 -11.76
CA LYS A 51 -8.61 -19.52 -11.52
C LYS A 51 -8.12 -20.95 -11.36
N VAL A 52 -8.09 -21.41 -10.13
CA VAL A 52 -7.88 -22.82 -9.80
C VAL A 52 -9.22 -23.53 -9.66
N GLY A 53 -9.47 -24.54 -10.51
CA GLY A 53 -10.68 -25.35 -10.44
C GLY A 53 -10.81 -26.05 -9.08
N GLY A 54 -12.03 -26.09 -8.53
CA GLY A 54 -12.33 -26.77 -7.26
C GLY A 54 -12.03 -25.97 -5.98
N LYS A 55 -11.35 -24.82 -6.07
CA LYS A 55 -11.15 -23.93 -4.92
C LYS A 55 -12.24 -22.86 -4.85
N LYS A 56 -12.73 -22.60 -3.63
CA LYS A 56 -13.62 -21.47 -3.35
C LYS A 56 -12.86 -20.14 -3.42
N PHE A 57 -13.56 -19.06 -3.72
CA PHE A 57 -12.94 -17.74 -3.83
C PHE A 57 -12.41 -17.24 -2.48
N GLY A 58 -13.18 -17.40 -1.39
CA GLY A 58 -12.71 -17.20 -0.01
C GLY A 58 -12.28 -15.78 0.37
N LEU A 59 -12.78 -14.75 -0.33
CA LEU A 59 -12.51 -13.35 -0.03
C LEU A 59 -13.73 -12.64 0.59
N GLY A 60 -13.53 -11.99 1.73
CA GLY A 60 -14.44 -11.01 2.30
C GLY A 60 -13.92 -9.59 2.06
N ILE A 61 -14.77 -8.75 1.48
CA ILE A 61 -14.49 -7.33 1.26
C ILE A 61 -15.55 -6.45 1.93
N VAL A 62 -15.09 -5.32 2.46
CA VAL A 62 -15.92 -4.26 3.02
C VAL A 62 -15.67 -2.95 2.27
N SER A 63 -16.69 -2.11 2.21
CA SER A 63 -16.59 -0.80 1.58
C SER A 63 -16.59 0.25 2.68
N VAL A 64 -15.51 1.02 2.80
CA VAL A 64 -15.38 2.10 3.80
C VAL A 64 -14.86 3.34 3.10
N HIS A 65 -15.53 4.48 3.25
CA HIS A 65 -15.14 5.76 2.63
C HIS A 65 -14.78 5.67 1.13
N GLN A 66 -15.60 4.98 0.33
CA GLN A 66 -15.37 4.71 -1.11
C GLN A 66 -14.11 3.88 -1.43
N ARG A 67 -13.56 3.18 -0.43
CA ARG A 67 -12.44 2.26 -0.57
C ARG A 67 -12.92 0.84 -0.32
N ILE A 68 -12.35 -0.11 -1.06
CA ILE A 68 -12.63 -1.53 -0.89
C ILE A 68 -11.49 -2.15 -0.10
N LEU A 69 -11.78 -2.56 1.13
CA LEU A 69 -10.82 -3.16 2.05
C LEU A 69 -11.08 -4.65 2.17
N VAL A 70 -10.00 -5.43 2.23
CA VAL A 70 -10.07 -6.87 2.49
C VAL A 70 -10.26 -7.09 4.00
N CYS A 71 -11.40 -7.63 4.39
CA CYS A 71 -11.75 -7.90 5.78
C CYS A 71 -11.73 -9.39 6.15
N LYS A 72 -11.64 -10.29 5.18
CA LYS A 72 -11.51 -11.72 5.46
C LYS A 72 -10.80 -12.41 4.32
N VAL A 73 -9.87 -13.28 4.67
CA VAL A 73 -9.20 -14.18 3.74
C VAL A 73 -9.37 -15.59 4.30
N GLU A 74 -9.98 -16.47 3.53
CA GLU A 74 -10.20 -17.84 3.95
C GLU A 74 -8.98 -18.70 3.60
N ASN A 75 -8.58 -19.56 4.54
CA ASN A 75 -7.52 -20.55 4.29
C ASN A 75 -8.01 -21.55 3.23
N ASP A 76 -7.07 -22.08 2.43
CA ASP A 76 -7.36 -22.98 1.29
C ASP A 76 -8.24 -22.38 0.17
N SER A 77 -8.34 -21.06 0.12
CA SER A 77 -9.03 -20.35 -0.96
C SER A 77 -8.11 -19.94 -2.09
N LEU A 78 -8.71 -19.47 -3.20
CA LEU A 78 -7.99 -18.93 -4.34
C LEU A 78 -7.18 -17.67 -4.01
N VAL A 79 -7.64 -16.88 -3.03
CA VAL A 79 -6.97 -15.64 -2.61
C VAL A 79 -5.95 -15.86 -1.49
N SER A 80 -5.91 -17.07 -0.91
CA SER A 80 -4.99 -17.43 0.16
C SER A 80 -3.54 -17.31 -0.33
N GLY A 81 -2.73 -16.53 0.39
CA GLY A 81 -1.32 -16.27 0.04
C GLY A 81 -1.10 -15.11 -0.94
N VAL A 82 -2.13 -14.67 -1.67
CA VAL A 82 -2.04 -13.54 -2.61
C VAL A 82 -2.54 -12.25 -1.96
N LEU A 83 -3.75 -12.32 -1.39
CA LEU A 83 -4.38 -11.22 -0.66
C LEU A 83 -4.26 -11.45 0.84
N ARG A 84 -4.18 -10.34 1.58
CA ARG A 84 -4.09 -10.33 3.04
C ARG A 84 -5.16 -9.42 3.64
N TYR A 85 -5.50 -9.68 4.89
CA TYR A 85 -6.37 -8.78 5.65
C TYR A 85 -5.76 -7.37 5.69
N GLY A 86 -6.58 -6.34 5.48
CA GLY A 86 -6.15 -4.95 5.43
C GLY A 86 -5.61 -4.48 4.08
N ASP A 87 -5.52 -5.34 3.07
CA ASP A 87 -5.21 -4.87 1.70
C ASP A 87 -6.36 -4.00 1.17
N GLN A 88 -6.02 -2.88 0.55
CA GLN A 88 -6.97 -2.00 -0.11
C GLN A 88 -6.93 -2.23 -1.62
N ILE A 89 -8.05 -2.64 -2.20
CA ILE A 89 -8.18 -2.84 -3.65
C ILE A 89 -8.41 -1.47 -4.30
N MET A 90 -7.55 -1.10 -5.25
CA MET A 90 -7.71 0.13 -6.05
C MET A 90 -8.25 -0.18 -7.44
N GLU A 91 -7.63 -1.14 -8.13
CA GLU A 91 -7.95 -1.45 -9.52
C GLU A 91 -8.02 -2.95 -9.76
N ILE A 92 -8.87 -3.34 -10.70
CA ILE A 92 -8.99 -4.71 -11.19
C ILE A 92 -8.87 -4.67 -12.71
N ASN A 93 -7.86 -5.34 -13.26
CA ASN A 93 -7.59 -5.42 -14.70
C ASN A 93 -7.46 -4.03 -15.34
N LYS A 94 -6.68 -3.14 -14.71
CA LYS A 94 -6.44 -1.74 -15.12
C LYS A 94 -7.70 -0.86 -15.14
N LYS A 95 -8.70 -1.21 -14.32
CA LYS A 95 -9.91 -0.42 -14.13
C LYS A 95 -10.13 -0.14 -12.66
N GLU A 96 -10.23 1.13 -12.30
CA GLU A 96 -10.51 1.58 -10.93
C GLU A 96 -11.86 1.08 -10.43
N VAL A 97 -11.90 0.71 -9.15
CA VAL A 97 -13.07 0.16 -8.49
C VAL A 97 -13.34 0.94 -7.21
N LEU A 98 -14.50 1.59 -7.15
CA LEU A 98 -14.95 2.36 -5.98
C LEU A 98 -16.01 1.63 -5.16
N ASN A 99 -16.70 0.67 -5.78
CA ASN A 99 -17.88 0.02 -5.23
C ASN A 99 -17.68 -1.49 -5.05
N LYS A 100 -18.20 -2.03 -3.94
CA LYS A 100 -18.15 -3.46 -3.62
C LYS A 100 -18.80 -4.34 -4.69
N ILE A 101 -19.93 -3.88 -5.24
CA ILE A 101 -20.69 -4.65 -6.25
C ILE A 101 -19.89 -4.76 -7.54
N ASP A 102 -19.31 -3.64 -8.00
CA ASP A 102 -18.51 -3.59 -9.22
C ASP A 102 -17.21 -4.40 -9.06
N CYS A 103 -16.57 -4.31 -7.89
CA CYS A 103 -15.42 -5.14 -7.51
C CYS A 103 -15.73 -6.63 -7.73
N LYS A 104 -16.80 -7.13 -7.10
CA LYS A 104 -17.19 -8.54 -7.18
C LYS A 104 -17.52 -8.95 -8.62
N LYS A 105 -18.29 -8.13 -9.34
CA LYS A 105 -18.69 -8.42 -10.72
C LYS A 105 -17.47 -8.55 -11.65
N ARG A 106 -16.53 -7.60 -11.59
CA ARG A 106 -15.33 -7.61 -12.42
C ARG A 106 -14.42 -8.78 -12.12
N LEU A 107 -14.23 -9.07 -10.84
CA LEU A 107 -13.42 -10.19 -10.38
C LEU A 107 -13.97 -11.53 -10.88
N MET A 108 -15.27 -11.74 -10.74
CA MET A 108 -15.94 -12.95 -11.23
C MET A 108 -15.93 -13.05 -12.77
N SER A 109 -16.16 -11.94 -13.49
CA SER A 109 -16.11 -11.94 -14.95
C SER A 109 -14.71 -12.25 -15.46
N CYS A 110 -13.67 -11.56 -14.94
CA CYS A 110 -12.30 -11.77 -15.39
C CYS A 110 -11.83 -13.22 -15.16
N LEU A 111 -12.13 -13.79 -13.98
CA LEU A 111 -11.80 -15.18 -13.70
C LEU A 111 -12.57 -16.17 -14.58
N LYS A 112 -13.82 -15.86 -14.95
CA LYS A 112 -14.61 -16.71 -15.83
C LYS A 112 -14.12 -16.65 -17.29
N ASP A 113 -13.80 -15.46 -17.77
CA ASP A 113 -13.51 -15.21 -19.20
C ASP A 113 -12.02 -15.44 -19.54
N LYS A 114 -11.10 -14.93 -18.70
CA LYS A 114 -9.64 -14.99 -18.94
C LYS A 114 -8.95 -16.08 -18.13
N GLY A 115 -9.61 -16.65 -17.12
CA GLY A 115 -8.99 -17.58 -16.18
C GLY A 115 -8.03 -16.92 -15.18
N HIS A 116 -7.74 -15.63 -15.29
CA HIS A 116 -6.90 -14.90 -14.35
C HIS A 116 -7.36 -13.43 -14.22
N VAL A 117 -6.93 -12.76 -13.16
CA VAL A 117 -7.23 -11.36 -12.90
C VAL A 117 -6.05 -10.68 -12.21
N GLU A 118 -5.64 -9.55 -12.76
CA GLU A 118 -4.64 -8.65 -12.18
C GLU A 118 -5.32 -7.63 -11.29
N ILE A 119 -4.79 -7.39 -10.10
CA ILE A 119 -5.34 -6.48 -9.10
C ILE A 119 -4.23 -5.57 -8.61
N LEU A 120 -4.47 -4.27 -8.66
CA LEU A 120 -3.63 -3.29 -7.99
C LEU A 120 -4.19 -3.02 -6.60
N LEU A 121 -3.37 -3.27 -5.58
CA LEU A 121 -3.73 -3.05 -4.19
C LEU A 121 -2.71 -2.16 -3.48
N ILE A 122 -3.16 -1.53 -2.41
CA ILE A 122 -2.32 -0.83 -1.45
C ILE A 122 -2.24 -1.70 -0.19
N ARG A 123 -1.03 -2.01 0.25
CA ARG A 123 -0.75 -2.80 1.44
C ARG A 123 -0.11 -1.93 2.52
N PRO A 124 -0.64 -1.95 3.76
CA PRO A 124 -0.01 -1.25 4.87
C PRO A 124 1.33 -1.91 5.23
N LYS A 125 2.39 -1.11 5.37
CA LYS A 125 3.74 -1.58 5.78
C LYS A 125 4.02 -1.34 7.25
N THR A 126 3.61 -0.18 7.75
CA THR A 126 3.90 0.22 9.13
C THR A 126 2.83 -0.32 10.08
N PRO A 127 3.19 -0.67 11.33
CA PRO A 127 2.22 -1.17 12.31
C PRO A 127 1.12 -0.15 12.62
N ASP A 128 1.45 1.14 12.53
CA ASP A 128 0.48 2.24 12.61
C ASP A 128 -0.56 2.17 11.47
N ALA A 129 -0.11 2.00 10.23
CA ALA A 129 -0.98 1.88 9.07
C ALA A 129 -1.88 0.64 9.12
N VAL A 130 -1.32 -0.49 9.58
CA VAL A 130 -2.11 -1.70 9.81
C VAL A 130 -3.23 -1.38 10.79
N LYS A 131 -2.91 -0.90 12.01
CA LYS A 131 -3.91 -0.58 13.04
C LYS A 131 -5.00 0.38 12.57
N MET A 132 -4.64 1.42 11.81
CA MET A 132 -5.62 2.34 11.24
C MET A 132 -6.63 1.61 10.34
N ILE A 133 -6.14 0.78 9.43
CA ILE A 133 -6.99 -0.01 8.53
C ILE A 133 -7.82 -1.04 9.29
N GLU A 134 -7.23 -1.73 10.27
CA GLU A 134 -7.96 -2.71 11.09
C GLU A 134 -9.11 -2.05 11.86
N GLN A 135 -8.85 -0.88 12.46
CA GLN A 135 -9.86 -0.11 13.18
C GLN A 135 -10.98 0.36 12.24
N GLU A 136 -10.64 0.83 11.04
CA GLU A 136 -11.61 1.24 10.02
C GLU A 136 -12.50 0.07 9.58
N ILE A 137 -11.90 -1.10 9.34
CA ILE A 137 -12.63 -2.33 9.03
C ILE A 137 -13.53 -2.74 10.22
N GLN A 138 -13.03 -2.69 11.45
CA GLN A 138 -13.80 -3.09 12.64
C GLN A 138 -14.99 -2.17 12.88
N LEU A 139 -14.81 -0.85 12.75
CA LEU A 139 -15.88 0.15 12.88
C LEU A 139 -16.96 -0.06 11.82
N SER A 140 -16.58 -0.42 10.60
CA SER A 140 -17.54 -0.69 9.52
C SER A 140 -18.35 -1.99 9.72
N GLN A 141 -17.88 -2.91 10.55
CA GLN A 141 -18.53 -4.20 10.83
C GLN A 141 -19.34 -4.21 12.13
N GLN A 142 -19.22 -3.18 12.98
CA GLN A 142 -20.01 -3.11 14.20
C GLN A 142 -21.49 -2.87 13.84
N PRO A 143 -22.43 -3.66 14.40
CA PRO A 143 -23.84 -3.29 14.36
C PRO A 143 -23.98 -2.02 15.20
N SER A 144 -24.50 -0.95 14.61
CA SER A 144 -24.83 0.27 15.33
C SER A 144 -25.87 -0.04 16.42
N SER A 145 -25.41 -0.27 17.64
CA SER A 145 -26.27 -0.34 18.83
C SER A 145 -26.71 1.08 19.22
N THR A 146 -27.55 1.71 18.42
CA THR A 146 -28.41 2.81 18.89
C THR A 146 -29.71 2.20 19.42
N ALA A 147 -29.62 1.52 20.56
CA ALA A 147 -30.75 1.30 21.45
C ALA A 147 -30.55 2.25 22.65
N GLN A 148 -30.77 3.54 22.45
CA GLN A 148 -30.93 4.45 23.57
C GLN A 148 -32.36 4.31 24.08
N SER A 149 -32.46 3.70 25.26
CA SER A 149 -33.65 3.55 26.07
C SER A 149 -34.41 4.86 26.19
N LYS A 150 -35.72 4.79 25.94
CA LYS A 150 -36.68 5.79 26.43
C LYS A 150 -36.60 5.83 27.96
N GLN A 151 -36.39 7.01 28.53
CA GLN A 151 -36.90 7.37 29.85
C GLN A 151 -37.70 8.66 29.69
#